data_AF-A0A5C4SZM1-F1
#
_entry.id   AF-A0A5C4SZM1-F1
#
_cell.length_a   1.000
_cell.length_b   1.000
_cell.length_c   1.000
_cell.angle_alpha   90.00
_cell.angle_beta   90.00
_cell.angle_gamma   90.00
#
_symmetry.space_group_name_H-M   'P 1'
#
loop_
_entity.id
_entity.type
_entity.pdbx_description
1 polymer ?
#
loop_
_entity_poly.entity_id
_entity_poly.type
_entity_poly.pdbx_seq_one_letter_code
_entity_poly.pdbx_strand_id
1 'polypeptide(L)'
;MNDFPQPHDSSYRFLLSSKKLFVELLRSFVKKEWVLHVEEAQVEEINHSFVLADFRRKEADLVYKVRLNGRDLIFYVLLELQSKVDYEMPYRLLLYQTEIWRFVLRNREVADTTAPYSLPAIVPIVLYNGSRPWSAKRRFRELLANEESFGPELLDFEYVLLDVERYAEEELLDLSNTIGSVFLLDQTADRELLLTRLRKLMETIRGMPEDMKEHFIHWLANMIALQLPPDSKEVERLIEEMKEKGVTVMGLGKNLEAIKLKGIEEGMEEGMERGIEQGTMLGKESVAINLIGMGLSDSAIALATGFSEQKIEQLRNQIH
;
A
#
# COMPACT_ATOMS: atom_id res chain seq x y z
N MET A 1 -14.09 9.05 4.08
CA MET A 1 -12.82 8.40 4.45
C MET A 1 -11.96 8.39 3.20
N ASN A 2 -10.83 9.09 3.23
CA ASN A 2 -9.99 9.29 2.06
C ASN A 2 -9.30 7.98 1.66
N ASP A 3 -9.54 7.52 0.43
CA ASP A 3 -8.87 6.40 -0.23
C ASP A 3 -7.58 6.89 -0.92
N PHE A 4 -6.64 7.47 -0.16
CA PHE A 4 -5.26 7.61 -0.66
C PHE A 4 -4.60 6.22 -0.66
N PRO A 5 -3.73 5.90 -1.65
CA PRO A 5 -2.90 4.70 -1.59
C PRO A 5 -2.20 4.65 -0.23
N GLN A 6 -2.34 3.55 0.50
CA GLN A 6 -1.56 3.41 1.73
C GLN A 6 -0.08 3.39 1.30
N PRO A 7 0.86 4.00 2.02
CA PRO A 7 2.22 4.13 1.50
C PRO A 7 2.99 2.78 1.45
N HIS A 8 2.40 1.71 2.02
CA HIS A 8 2.79 0.31 1.73
C HIS A 8 2.48 -0.09 0.28
N ASP A 9 1.32 0.30 -0.26
CA ASP A 9 0.88 -0.04 -1.61
C ASP A 9 1.79 0.63 -2.66
N SER A 10 2.22 1.89 -2.42
CA SER A 10 3.16 2.58 -3.31
C SER A 10 4.57 1.95 -3.31
N SER A 11 5.00 1.42 -2.17
CA SER A 11 6.31 0.77 -2.02
C SER A 11 6.36 -0.56 -2.80
N TYR A 12 5.32 -1.40 -2.68
CA TYR A 12 5.21 -2.62 -3.46
C TYR A 12 5.06 -2.35 -4.95
N ARG A 13 4.29 -1.31 -5.34
CA ARG A 13 4.18 -0.90 -6.74
C ARG A 13 5.54 -0.52 -7.32
N PHE A 14 6.34 0.28 -6.60
CA PHE A 14 7.68 0.65 -7.04
C PHE A 14 8.60 -0.58 -7.17
N LEU A 15 8.59 -1.45 -6.16
CA LEU A 15 9.39 -2.69 -6.16
C LEU A 15 9.04 -3.57 -7.38
N LEU A 16 7.75 -3.80 -7.61
CA LEU A 16 7.25 -4.73 -8.62
C LEU A 16 7.12 -4.12 -10.01
N SER A 17 7.39 -2.82 -10.19
CA SER A 17 7.61 -2.21 -11.50
C SER A 17 8.87 -2.76 -12.19
N SER A 18 9.84 -3.25 -11.41
CA SER A 18 10.98 -4.01 -11.92
C SER A 18 10.53 -5.35 -12.49
N LYS A 19 10.67 -5.52 -13.81
CA LYS A 19 10.33 -6.77 -14.52
C LYS A 19 11.01 -7.99 -13.91
N LYS A 20 12.26 -7.84 -13.46
CA LYS A 20 13.01 -8.93 -12.83
C LYS A 20 12.37 -9.38 -11.52
N LEU A 21 12.03 -8.41 -10.66
CA LEU A 21 11.40 -8.68 -9.38
C LEU A 21 9.96 -9.21 -9.55
N PHE A 22 9.24 -8.70 -10.55
CA PHE A 22 7.94 -9.26 -10.94
C PHE A 22 8.05 -10.72 -11.38
N VAL A 23 9.00 -11.07 -12.25
CA VAL A 23 9.22 -12.47 -12.66
C VAL A 23 9.68 -13.34 -11.49
N GLU A 24 10.53 -12.82 -10.61
CA GLU A 24 10.95 -13.51 -9.39
C GLU A 24 9.77 -13.78 -8.44
N LEU A 25 8.87 -12.81 -8.26
CA LEU A 25 7.61 -12.97 -7.50
C LEU A 25 6.77 -14.11 -8.07
N LEU A 26 6.53 -14.09 -9.38
CA LEU A 26 5.75 -15.14 -10.04
C LEU A 26 6.38 -16.51 -9.79
N ARG A 27 7.68 -16.67 -10.09
CA ARG A 27 8.41 -17.93 -9.95
C ARG A 27 8.46 -18.46 -8.53
N SER A 28 8.49 -17.56 -7.54
CA SER A 28 8.59 -17.94 -6.13
C SER A 28 7.25 -18.39 -5.55
N PHE A 29 6.14 -17.73 -5.94
CA PHE A 29 4.88 -17.88 -5.20
C PHE A 29 3.68 -18.34 -6.05
N VAL A 30 3.73 -18.25 -7.38
CA VAL A 30 2.64 -18.66 -8.26
C VAL A 30 2.84 -20.11 -8.71
N LYS A 31 2.10 -21.03 -8.08
CA LYS A 31 2.17 -22.49 -8.34
C LYS A 31 1.44 -22.89 -9.62
N LYS A 32 1.91 -22.40 -10.77
CA LYS A 32 1.38 -22.71 -12.11
C LYS A 32 2.52 -22.98 -13.08
N GLU A 33 2.37 -23.99 -13.92
CA GLU A 33 3.42 -24.45 -14.84
C GLU A 33 3.91 -23.35 -15.80
N TRP A 34 3.00 -22.49 -16.28
CA TRP A 34 3.33 -21.43 -17.23
C TRP A 34 4.38 -20.44 -16.71
N VAL A 35 4.49 -20.28 -15.39
CA VAL A 35 5.43 -19.36 -14.75
C VAL A 35 6.88 -19.74 -15.01
N LEU A 36 7.16 -21.05 -15.14
CA LEU A 36 8.51 -21.57 -15.39
C LEU A 36 9.06 -21.11 -16.75
N HIS A 37 8.18 -20.72 -17.66
CA HIS A 37 8.52 -20.27 -19.01
C HIS A 37 8.48 -18.75 -19.18
N VAL A 38 8.18 -18.00 -18.12
CA VAL A 38 8.18 -16.54 -18.17
C VAL A 38 9.63 -16.06 -18.03
N GLU A 39 10.11 -15.34 -19.04
CA GLU A 39 11.41 -14.66 -19.02
C GLU A 39 11.22 -13.15 -18.97
N GLU A 40 12.13 -12.44 -18.29
CA GLU A 40 12.11 -10.98 -18.16
C GLU A 40 11.95 -10.25 -19.50
N ALA A 41 12.68 -10.70 -20.52
CA ALA A 41 12.66 -10.12 -21.87
C ALA A 41 11.28 -10.19 -22.55
N GLN A 42 10.38 -11.04 -22.06
CA GLN A 42 9.06 -11.27 -22.61
C GLN A 42 7.93 -10.63 -21.78
N VAL A 43 8.30 -9.86 -20.76
CA VAL A 43 7.39 -9.16 -19.88
C VAL A 43 7.43 -7.67 -20.21
N GLU A 44 6.27 -7.07 -20.39
CA GLU A 44 6.09 -5.65 -20.71
C GLU A 44 5.04 -5.05 -19.76
N GLU A 45 5.40 -4.03 -19.00
CA GLU A 45 4.44 -3.28 -18.19
C GLU A 45 3.57 -2.42 -19.11
N ILE A 46 2.26 -2.52 -18.94
CA ILE A 46 1.30 -1.65 -19.61
C ILE A 46 1.11 -0.42 -18.74
N ASN A 47 1.81 0.67 -19.07
CA ASN A 47 1.70 1.95 -18.38
C ASN A 47 0.42 2.69 -18.81
N HIS A 48 -0.72 2.14 -18.41
CA HIS A 48 -2.04 2.71 -18.64
C HIS A 48 -2.82 2.69 -17.33
N SER A 49 -3.39 3.84 -16.96
CA SER A 49 -4.28 3.90 -15.80
C SER A 49 -5.66 3.35 -16.18
N PHE A 50 -5.96 2.15 -15.68
CA PHE A 50 -7.27 1.53 -15.81
C PHE A 50 -8.21 2.06 -14.72
N VAL A 51 -8.64 3.32 -14.87
CA VAL A 51 -9.55 3.99 -13.92
C VAL A 51 -10.96 3.46 -14.08
N LEU A 52 -11.56 3.00 -12.98
CA LEU A 52 -12.98 2.66 -12.96
C LEU A 52 -13.83 3.93 -12.72
N ALA A 53 -14.73 4.23 -13.66
CA ALA A 53 -15.57 5.45 -13.62
C ALA A 53 -16.50 5.52 -12.40
N ASP A 54 -16.95 4.35 -11.92
CA ASP A 54 -18.02 4.25 -10.93
C ASP A 54 -17.49 3.97 -9.50
N PHE A 55 -16.21 3.60 -9.37
CA PHE A 55 -15.57 3.22 -8.11
C PHE A 55 -14.47 4.20 -7.75
N ARG A 56 -14.81 5.31 -7.08
CA ARG A 56 -13.88 6.25 -6.39
C ARG A 56 -12.47 6.34 -7.00
N ARG A 57 -12.34 6.49 -8.34
CA ARG A 57 -11.05 6.52 -9.04
C ARG A 57 -10.04 5.45 -8.58
N LYS A 58 -10.49 4.21 -8.33
CA LYS A 58 -9.59 3.08 -8.10
C LYS A 58 -8.97 2.69 -9.44
N GLU A 59 -7.64 2.67 -9.48
CA GLU A 59 -6.84 2.26 -10.63
C GLU A 59 -6.34 0.83 -10.41
N ALA A 60 -6.06 0.10 -11.50
CA ALA A 60 -5.33 -1.15 -11.36
C ALA A 60 -3.88 -0.86 -10.97
N ASP A 61 -3.30 -1.63 -10.06
CA ASP A 61 -1.93 -1.37 -9.62
C ASP A 61 -0.93 -1.69 -10.73
N LEU A 62 -0.77 -2.95 -11.11
CA LEU A 62 0.19 -3.33 -12.16
C LEU A 62 -0.44 -4.25 -13.18
N VAL A 63 -0.24 -3.95 -14.45
CA VAL A 63 -0.67 -4.79 -15.57
C VAL A 63 0.54 -5.14 -16.43
N TYR A 64 0.86 -6.42 -16.51
CA TYR A 64 1.95 -6.92 -17.33
C TYR A 64 1.41 -7.73 -18.51
N LYS A 65 1.85 -7.39 -19.71
CA LYS A 65 1.72 -8.24 -20.89
C LYS A 65 2.87 -9.24 -20.90
N VAL A 66 2.54 -10.52 -21.04
CA VAL A 66 3.50 -11.62 -21.03
C VAL A 66 3.38 -12.38 -22.35
N ARG A 67 4.53 -12.64 -22.97
CA ARG A 67 4.66 -13.54 -24.13
C ARG A 67 5.39 -14.80 -23.70
N LEU A 68 4.91 -15.99 -24.10
CA LEU A 68 5.66 -17.23 -23.89
C LEU A 68 6.29 -17.68 -25.21
N ASN A 69 7.61 -17.84 -25.21
CA ASN A 69 8.34 -18.36 -26.37
C ASN A 69 7.84 -19.77 -26.76
N GLY A 70 7.70 -20.01 -28.07
CA GLY A 70 7.34 -21.31 -28.63
C GLY A 70 5.85 -21.67 -28.60
N ARG A 71 4.95 -20.78 -28.13
CA ARG A 71 3.49 -21.03 -28.12
C ARG A 71 2.63 -19.94 -28.75
N ASP A 72 3.23 -18.87 -29.31
CA ASP A 72 2.52 -17.66 -29.79
C ASP A 72 1.42 -17.17 -28.83
N LEU A 73 1.65 -17.37 -27.53
CA LEU A 73 0.68 -17.07 -26.49
C LEU A 73 1.01 -15.72 -25.87
N ILE A 74 0.06 -14.79 -25.98
CA ILE A 74 0.08 -13.49 -25.30
C ILE A 74 -1.07 -13.49 -24.29
N PHE A 75 -0.73 -13.21 -23.03
CA PHE A 75 -1.69 -13.03 -21.95
C PHE A 75 -1.27 -11.86 -21.06
N TYR A 76 -2.15 -11.46 -20.16
CA TYR A 76 -1.91 -10.38 -19.22
C TYR A 76 -1.91 -10.92 -17.80
N VAL A 77 -1.08 -10.35 -16.94
CA VAL A 77 -1.14 -10.52 -15.49
C VAL A 77 -1.62 -9.21 -14.91
N LEU A 78 -2.74 -9.26 -14.19
CA LEU A 78 -3.28 -8.14 -13.43
C LEU A 78 -2.88 -8.37 -11.97
N LEU A 79 -2.04 -7.50 -11.43
CA LEU A 79 -1.58 -7.56 -10.06
C LEU A 79 -2.18 -6.40 -9.26
N GLU A 80 -2.96 -6.75 -8.23
CA GLU A 80 -3.54 -5.82 -7.27
C GLU A 80 -2.83 -5.93 -5.92
N LEU A 81 -2.52 -4.79 -5.32
CA LEU A 81 -1.89 -4.67 -4.01
C LEU A 81 -2.98 -4.34 -2.98
N GLN A 82 -3.07 -5.10 -1.89
CA GLN A 82 -4.07 -4.87 -0.86
C GLN A 82 -3.45 -4.98 0.54
N SER A 83 -3.70 -3.98 1.38
CA SER A 83 -3.36 -3.99 2.81
C SER A 83 -4.56 -4.32 3.71
N LYS A 84 -5.77 -4.34 3.15
CA LYS A 84 -7.03 -4.67 3.85
C LYS A 84 -7.84 -5.67 3.03
N VAL A 85 -8.66 -6.47 3.72
CA VAL A 85 -9.60 -7.35 3.04
C VAL A 85 -10.65 -6.51 2.33
N ASP A 86 -10.71 -6.62 1.01
CA ASP A 86 -11.75 -6.02 0.17
C ASP A 86 -12.68 -7.14 -0.31
N TYR A 87 -13.88 -7.20 0.28
CA TYR A 87 -14.90 -8.21 -0.05
C TYR A 87 -15.46 -8.06 -1.46
N GLU A 88 -15.25 -6.91 -2.11
CA GLU A 88 -15.62 -6.64 -3.49
C GLU A 88 -14.48 -7.00 -4.46
N MET A 89 -13.36 -7.58 -4.00
CA MET A 89 -12.21 -7.86 -4.89
C MET A 89 -12.53 -8.67 -6.14
N PRO A 90 -13.30 -9.78 -6.11
CA PRO A 90 -13.65 -10.48 -7.34
C PRO A 90 -14.36 -9.57 -8.34
N TYR A 91 -15.25 -8.70 -7.85
CA TYR A 91 -15.95 -7.73 -8.68
C TYR A 91 -15.01 -6.66 -9.25
N ARG A 92 -14.11 -6.10 -8.43
CA ARG A 92 -13.07 -5.16 -8.91
C ARG A 92 -12.19 -5.78 -9.99
N LEU A 93 -11.72 -7.01 -9.78
CA LEU A 93 -10.90 -7.74 -10.74
C LEU A 93 -11.64 -7.99 -12.06
N LEU A 94 -12.95 -8.25 -12.03
CA LEU A 94 -13.74 -8.34 -13.26
C LEU A 94 -13.71 -7.01 -14.02
N LEU A 95 -13.98 -5.90 -13.34
CA LEU A 95 -13.97 -4.59 -13.98
C LEU A 95 -12.62 -4.27 -14.63
N TYR A 96 -11.52 -4.48 -13.90
CA TYR A 96 -10.17 -4.31 -14.46
C TYR A 96 -9.91 -5.21 -15.66
N GLN A 97 -10.30 -6.49 -15.60
CA GLN A 97 -10.19 -7.40 -16.75
C GLN A 97 -10.94 -6.86 -17.98
N THR A 98 -12.16 -6.34 -17.79
CA THR A 98 -12.93 -5.75 -18.89
C THR A 98 -12.29 -4.49 -19.46
N GLU A 99 -11.67 -3.65 -18.63
CA GLU A 99 -10.95 -2.46 -19.09
C GLU A 99 -9.64 -2.81 -19.82
N ILE A 100 -8.91 -3.83 -19.35
CA ILE A 100 -7.76 -4.37 -20.06
C ILE A 100 -8.19 -4.88 -21.45
N TRP A 101 -9.27 -5.67 -21.54
CA TRP A 101 -9.78 -6.11 -22.84
C TRP A 101 -10.20 -4.93 -23.73
N ARG A 102 -10.87 -3.90 -23.20
CA ARG A 102 -11.20 -2.68 -23.96
C ARG A 102 -9.95 -2.00 -24.50
N PHE A 103 -8.91 -1.86 -23.67
CA PHE A 103 -7.63 -1.30 -24.08
C PHE A 103 -6.98 -2.13 -25.20
N VAL A 104 -6.92 -3.46 -25.05
CA VAL A 104 -6.35 -4.35 -26.07
C VAL A 104 -7.10 -4.24 -27.40
N LEU A 105 -8.43 -4.27 -27.35
CA LEU A 105 -9.27 -4.21 -28.55
C LEU A 105 -9.11 -2.87 -29.29
N ARG A 106 -8.98 -1.75 -28.57
CA ARG A 106 -8.77 -0.41 -29.17
C ARG A 106 -7.39 -0.26 -29.82
N ASN A 107 -6.38 -0.93 -29.28
CA ASN A 107 -4.99 -0.81 -29.72
C ASN A 107 -4.56 -1.97 -30.66
N ARG A 108 -5.50 -2.76 -31.17
CA ARG A 108 -5.19 -3.83 -32.12
C ARG A 108 -4.87 -3.22 -33.48
N GLU A 109 -3.63 -3.38 -33.95
CA GLU A 109 -3.24 -3.05 -35.32
C GLU A 109 -4.02 -3.95 -36.27
N VAL A 110 -5.06 -3.38 -36.91
CA VAL A 110 -5.94 -3.97 -37.95
C VAL A 110 -6.35 -5.42 -37.68
N ALA A 111 -7.61 -5.62 -37.28
CA ALA A 111 -8.17 -6.95 -37.15
C ALA A 111 -7.97 -7.75 -38.45
N ASP A 112 -7.12 -8.77 -38.40
CA ASP A 112 -7.16 -9.84 -39.39
C ASP A 112 -8.54 -10.49 -39.28
N THR A 113 -9.43 -10.08 -40.20
CA THR A 113 -10.83 -10.53 -40.27
C THR A 113 -10.96 -12.01 -40.61
N THR A 114 -9.84 -12.69 -40.91
CA THR A 114 -9.80 -14.12 -41.22
C THR A 114 -9.43 -15.00 -40.01
N ALA A 115 -8.90 -14.42 -38.93
CA ALA A 115 -8.54 -15.14 -37.72
C ALA A 115 -9.74 -15.22 -36.73
N PRO A 116 -9.92 -16.36 -36.01
CA PRO A 116 -10.94 -16.47 -34.97
C PRO A 116 -10.82 -15.34 -33.94
N TYR A 117 -11.94 -14.76 -33.55
CA TYR A 117 -11.98 -13.73 -32.51
C TYR A 117 -11.62 -14.34 -31.16
N SER A 118 -10.54 -13.87 -30.54
CA SER A 118 -10.11 -14.28 -29.21
C SER A 118 -9.70 -13.07 -28.38
N LEU A 119 -10.10 -13.06 -27.11
CA LEU A 119 -9.57 -12.14 -26.12
C LEU A 119 -8.34 -12.76 -25.48
N PRO A 120 -7.29 -11.97 -25.17
CA PRO A 120 -6.15 -12.49 -24.44
C PRO A 120 -6.60 -12.90 -23.04
N ALA A 121 -6.04 -14.01 -22.54
CA ALA A 121 -6.24 -14.42 -21.16
C ALA A 121 -5.69 -13.35 -20.20
N ILE A 122 -6.34 -13.20 -19.05
CA ILE A 122 -5.88 -12.34 -17.96
C ILE A 122 -5.79 -13.20 -16.70
N VAL A 123 -4.63 -13.17 -16.03
CA VAL A 123 -4.40 -13.86 -14.76
C VAL A 123 -4.45 -12.81 -13.65
N PRO A 124 -5.54 -12.75 -12.88
CA PRO A 124 -5.61 -11.87 -11.73
C PRO A 124 -4.82 -12.44 -10.54
N ILE A 125 -4.00 -11.59 -9.94
CA ILE A 125 -3.20 -11.87 -8.75
C ILE A 125 -3.48 -10.76 -7.74
N VAL A 126 -3.77 -11.14 -6.50
CA VAL A 126 -3.86 -10.21 -5.36
C VAL A 126 -2.67 -10.48 -4.46
N LEU A 127 -1.80 -9.49 -4.30
CA LEU A 127 -0.76 -9.48 -3.28
C LEU A 127 -1.30 -8.79 -2.04
N TYR A 128 -1.44 -9.55 -0.96
CA TYR A 128 -2.07 -9.11 0.27
C TYR A 128 -1.08 -9.12 1.42
N ASN A 129 -0.87 -7.97 2.07
CA ASN A 129 0.03 -7.83 3.22
C ASN A 129 -0.68 -7.34 4.49
N GLY A 130 -1.97 -7.61 4.62
CA GLY A 130 -2.73 -7.22 5.80
C GLY A 130 -2.61 -8.21 6.96
N SER A 131 -2.64 -7.68 8.18
CA SER A 131 -2.47 -8.47 9.42
C SER A 131 -3.58 -9.50 9.67
N ARG A 132 -4.80 -9.30 9.15
CA ARG A 132 -5.91 -10.25 9.28
C ARG A 132 -5.89 -11.29 8.15
N PRO A 133 -6.33 -12.54 8.36
CA PRO A 133 -6.41 -13.50 7.27
C PRO A 133 -7.34 -13.02 6.15
N TRP A 134 -6.95 -13.26 4.90
CA TRP A 134 -7.81 -12.96 3.76
C TRP A 134 -9.12 -13.77 3.84
N SER A 135 -10.25 -13.07 3.85
CA SER A 135 -11.59 -13.66 4.02
C SER A 135 -12.55 -13.34 2.89
N ALA A 136 -12.13 -12.56 1.90
CA ALA A 136 -12.92 -12.35 0.69
C ALA A 136 -12.93 -13.62 -0.18
N LYS A 137 -14.04 -13.80 -0.92
CA LYS A 137 -14.19 -14.93 -1.84
C LYS A 137 -13.09 -14.90 -2.90
N ARG A 138 -12.55 -16.08 -3.23
CA ARG A 138 -11.45 -16.22 -4.23
C ARG A 138 -11.96 -16.52 -5.63
N ARG A 139 -13.13 -17.13 -5.71
CA ARG A 139 -13.83 -17.43 -6.95
C ARG A 139 -14.98 -16.42 -7.14
N PHE A 140 -15.07 -15.82 -8.32
CA PHE A 140 -16.07 -14.81 -8.63
C PHE A 140 -17.50 -15.33 -8.42
N ARG A 141 -17.76 -16.56 -8.84
CA ARG A 141 -19.09 -17.18 -8.72
C ARG A 141 -19.60 -17.23 -7.28
N GLU A 142 -18.71 -17.37 -6.29
CA GLU A 142 -19.07 -17.40 -4.86
C GLU A 142 -19.59 -16.03 -4.34
N LEU A 143 -19.45 -14.97 -5.14
CA LEU A 143 -20.03 -13.65 -4.86
C LEU A 143 -21.51 -13.57 -5.28
N LEU A 144 -21.97 -14.45 -6.17
CA LEU A 144 -23.30 -14.40 -6.75
C LEU A 144 -24.33 -15.06 -5.83
N ALA A 145 -25.46 -14.39 -5.60
CA ALA A 145 -26.54 -14.94 -4.80
C ALA A 145 -27.15 -16.19 -5.47
N ASN A 146 -27.33 -17.26 -4.69
CA ASN A 146 -27.91 -18.53 -5.14
C ASN A 146 -27.15 -19.19 -6.31
N GLU A 147 -25.82 -19.02 -6.38
CA GLU A 147 -24.99 -19.47 -7.51
C GLU A 147 -25.16 -20.94 -7.89
N GLU A 148 -25.45 -21.80 -6.90
CA GLU A 148 -25.62 -23.25 -7.09
C GLU A 148 -26.81 -23.59 -8.01
N SER A 149 -27.77 -22.68 -8.18
CA SER A 149 -29.00 -22.90 -8.96
C SER A 149 -28.84 -22.72 -10.47
N PHE A 150 -27.74 -22.11 -10.92
CA PHE A 150 -27.62 -21.57 -12.29
C PHE A 150 -26.50 -22.19 -13.13
N GLY A 151 -25.93 -23.34 -12.73
CA GLY A 151 -25.09 -24.15 -13.63
C GLY A 151 -23.92 -23.39 -14.31
N PRO A 152 -23.51 -23.77 -15.53
CA PRO A 152 -22.44 -23.10 -16.28
C PRO A 152 -22.83 -21.72 -16.88
N GLU A 153 -24.07 -21.28 -16.73
CA GLU A 153 -24.56 -20.00 -17.26
C GLU A 153 -23.99 -18.78 -16.52
N LEU A 154 -23.46 -18.98 -15.31
CA LEU A 154 -22.84 -17.90 -14.52
C LEU A 154 -21.40 -17.62 -14.93
N LEU A 155 -21.02 -16.35 -14.82
CA LEU A 155 -19.62 -15.92 -14.91
C LEU A 155 -18.81 -16.53 -13.77
N ASP A 156 -17.66 -17.12 -14.09
CA ASP A 156 -16.78 -17.73 -13.10
C ASP A 156 -15.30 -17.58 -13.47
N PHE A 157 -14.51 -17.11 -12.51
CA PHE A 157 -13.04 -17.11 -12.55
C PHE A 157 -12.49 -17.13 -11.12
N GLU A 158 -11.23 -17.51 -10.97
CA GLU A 158 -10.51 -17.49 -9.68
C GLU A 158 -9.25 -16.63 -9.81
N TYR A 159 -8.89 -15.91 -8.75
CA TYR A 159 -7.61 -15.20 -8.68
C TYR A 159 -6.60 -15.91 -7.77
N VAL A 160 -5.32 -15.67 -8.10
CA VAL A 160 -4.20 -16.10 -7.25
C VAL A 160 -4.09 -15.14 -6.09
N LEU A 161 -4.15 -15.65 -4.86
CA LEU A 161 -3.88 -14.86 -3.66
C LEU A 161 -2.48 -15.16 -3.15
N LEU A 162 -1.67 -14.12 -3.00
CA LEU A 162 -0.37 -14.15 -2.34
C LEU A 162 -0.53 -13.43 -0.99
N ASP A 163 -0.73 -14.19 0.08
CA ASP A 163 -0.92 -13.65 1.45
C ASP A 163 0.43 -13.61 2.17
N VAL A 164 1.08 -12.44 2.16
CA VAL A 164 2.47 -12.22 2.61
C VAL A 164 2.67 -12.68 4.04
N GLU A 165 1.73 -12.36 4.92
CA GLU A 165 1.76 -12.69 6.35
C GLU A 165 1.62 -14.18 6.66
N ARG A 166 1.29 -15.01 5.65
CA ARG A 166 0.95 -16.44 5.82
C ARG A 166 2.08 -17.36 5.34
N TYR A 167 3.15 -16.81 4.77
CA TYR A 167 4.36 -17.55 4.47
C TYR A 167 5.19 -17.77 5.74
N ALA A 168 5.68 -18.98 5.93
CA ALA A 168 6.57 -19.30 7.05
C ALA A 168 7.94 -18.62 6.86
N GLU A 169 8.59 -18.28 7.97
CA GLU A 169 9.91 -17.65 7.93
C GLU A 169 10.94 -18.54 7.23
N GLU A 170 10.90 -19.85 7.49
CA GLU A 170 11.79 -20.83 6.85
C GLU A 170 11.55 -20.89 5.33
N GLU A 171 10.29 -20.87 4.88
CA GLU A 171 9.93 -20.86 3.46
C GLU A 171 10.52 -19.63 2.75
N LEU A 172 10.45 -18.46 3.38
CA LEU A 172 10.97 -17.22 2.82
C LEU A 172 12.51 -17.15 2.82
N LEU A 173 13.16 -17.70 3.85
CA LEU A 173 14.62 -17.80 3.90
C LEU A 173 15.16 -18.78 2.87
N ASP A 174 14.50 -19.92 2.67
CA ASP A 174 14.91 -20.96 1.72
C ASP A 174 14.87 -20.49 0.26
N LEU A 175 14.00 -19.51 -0.06
CA LEU A 175 13.98 -18.88 -1.38
C LEU A 175 15.29 -18.16 -1.72
N SER A 176 15.99 -17.63 -0.72
CA SER A 176 17.28 -16.93 -0.87
C SER A 176 17.29 -15.89 -1.99
N ASN A 177 16.18 -15.16 -2.14
CA ASN A 177 15.97 -14.18 -3.21
C ASN A 177 15.40 -12.85 -2.67
N THR A 178 15.22 -11.87 -3.55
CA THR A 178 14.85 -10.50 -3.17
C THR A 178 13.42 -10.43 -2.68
N ILE A 179 12.47 -11.05 -3.38
CA ILE A 179 11.06 -11.03 -2.97
C ILE A 179 10.85 -11.77 -1.63
N GLY A 180 11.51 -12.91 -1.42
CA GLY A 180 11.46 -13.62 -0.14
C GLY A 180 11.99 -12.77 1.01
N SER A 181 13.10 -12.03 0.76
CA SER A 181 13.66 -11.07 1.72
C SER A 181 12.67 -9.95 2.06
N VAL A 182 12.02 -9.38 1.04
CA VAL A 182 10.99 -8.34 1.19
C VAL A 182 9.82 -8.84 2.04
N PHE A 183 9.26 -9.99 1.69
CA PHE A 183 8.11 -10.56 2.42
C PHE A 183 8.46 -10.83 3.87
N LEU A 184 9.66 -11.35 4.14
CA LEU A 184 10.08 -11.66 5.51
C LEU A 184 10.21 -10.39 6.38
N LEU A 185 10.68 -9.30 5.78
CA LEU A 185 10.81 -8.02 6.47
C LEU A 185 9.47 -7.29 6.64
N ASP A 186 8.55 -7.41 5.67
CA ASP A 186 7.21 -6.76 5.73
C ASP A 186 6.31 -7.36 6.83
N GLN A 187 6.52 -8.64 7.17
CA GLN A 187 5.78 -9.38 8.19
C GLN A 187 5.94 -8.88 9.64
N THR A 188 6.75 -7.83 9.89
CA THR A 188 7.00 -7.36 11.25
C THR A 188 7.15 -5.85 11.34
N ALA A 189 6.37 -5.25 12.24
CA ALA A 189 6.61 -3.89 12.73
C ALA A 189 7.51 -3.87 13.99
N ASP A 190 7.79 -5.04 14.59
CA ASP A 190 8.69 -5.14 15.74
C ASP A 190 10.15 -4.93 15.31
N ARG A 191 10.79 -3.94 15.92
CA ARG A 191 12.16 -3.52 15.62
C ARG A 191 13.19 -4.63 15.87
N GLU A 192 13.11 -5.33 16.99
CA GLU A 192 14.13 -6.34 17.34
C GLU A 192 14.02 -7.55 16.43
N LEU A 193 12.80 -7.97 16.10
CA LEU A 193 12.55 -9.01 15.12
C LEU A 193 12.99 -8.58 13.72
N LEU A 194 12.71 -7.34 13.30
CA LEU A 194 13.15 -6.80 12.01
C LEU A 194 14.69 -6.84 11.88
N LEU A 195 15.41 -6.37 12.90
CA LEU A 195 16.88 -6.40 12.92
C LEU A 195 17.43 -7.83 12.94
N THR A 196 16.75 -8.74 13.64
CA THR A 196 17.10 -10.17 13.66
C THR A 196 16.93 -10.81 12.30
N ARG A 197 15.80 -10.57 11.62
CA ARG A 197 15.52 -11.07 10.26
C ARG A 197 16.46 -10.47 9.24
N LEU A 198 16.71 -9.17 9.29
CA LEU A 198 17.70 -8.52 8.44
C LEU A 198 19.08 -9.18 8.59
N ARG A 199 19.48 -9.52 9.82
CA ARG A 199 20.75 -10.21 10.07
C ARG A 199 20.84 -11.56 9.36
N LYS A 200 19.74 -12.33 9.33
CA LYS A 200 19.65 -13.60 8.60
C LYS A 200 19.77 -13.42 7.09
N LEU A 201 19.24 -12.32 6.56
CA LEU A 201 19.21 -12.00 5.13
C LEU A 201 20.48 -11.32 4.60
N MET A 202 21.46 -11.01 5.45
CA MET A 202 22.64 -10.22 5.05
C MET A 202 23.41 -10.80 3.87
N GLU A 203 23.57 -12.13 3.81
CA GLU A 203 24.28 -12.79 2.70
C GLU A 203 23.46 -12.71 1.40
N THR A 204 22.15 -12.95 1.48
CA THR A 204 21.23 -12.78 0.36
C THR A 204 21.28 -11.34 -0.17
N ILE A 205 21.20 -10.34 0.71
CA ILE A 205 21.24 -8.91 0.35
C ILE A 205 22.57 -8.51 -0.29
N ARG A 206 23.70 -9.07 0.17
CA ARG A 206 25.02 -8.83 -0.43
C ARG A 206 25.14 -9.44 -1.82
N GLY A 207 24.47 -10.57 -2.07
CA GLY A 207 24.46 -11.26 -3.34
C GLY A 207 23.44 -10.73 -4.36
N MET A 208 22.58 -9.78 -3.98
CA MET A 208 21.58 -9.21 -4.89
C MET A 208 22.24 -8.52 -6.10
N PRO A 209 21.71 -8.71 -7.32
CA PRO A 209 22.06 -7.87 -8.45
C PRO A 209 21.81 -6.38 -8.12
N GLU A 210 22.71 -5.50 -8.57
CA GLU A 210 22.69 -4.09 -8.14
C GLU A 210 21.39 -3.37 -8.49
N ASP A 211 20.79 -3.70 -9.64
CA ASP A 211 19.49 -3.16 -10.05
C ASP A 211 18.34 -3.63 -9.15
N MET A 212 18.29 -4.92 -8.78
CA MET A 212 17.32 -5.41 -7.80
C MET A 212 17.54 -4.81 -6.41
N LYS A 213 18.80 -4.63 -6.02
CA LYS A 213 19.20 -4.07 -4.74
C LYS A 213 18.78 -2.61 -4.60
N GLU A 214 18.81 -1.83 -5.68
CA GLU A 214 18.29 -0.46 -5.70
C GLU A 214 16.78 -0.43 -5.39
N HIS A 215 16.00 -1.30 -6.04
CA HIS A 215 14.56 -1.42 -5.77
C HIS A 215 14.29 -1.90 -4.33
N PHE A 216 15.09 -2.85 -3.83
CA PHE A 216 15.02 -3.31 -2.45
C PHE A 216 15.31 -2.20 -1.44
N ILE A 217 16.36 -1.40 -1.64
CA ILE A 217 16.70 -0.26 -0.77
C ILE A 217 15.57 0.75 -0.75
N HIS A 218 15.02 1.09 -1.92
CA HIS A 218 13.92 2.04 -2.00
C HIS A 218 12.68 1.52 -1.27
N TRP A 219 12.33 0.24 -1.45
CA TRP A 219 11.24 -0.39 -0.72
C TRP A 219 11.49 -0.37 0.79
N LEU A 220 12.68 -0.79 1.24
CA LEU A 220 13.04 -0.85 2.66
C LEU A 220 12.99 0.54 3.31
N ALA A 221 13.53 1.56 2.65
CA ALA A 221 13.52 2.93 3.15
C ALA A 221 12.09 3.47 3.30
N ASN A 222 11.20 3.22 2.32
CA ASN A 222 9.79 3.61 2.44
C ASN A 222 9.06 2.83 3.54
N MET A 223 9.33 1.52 3.66
CA MET A 223 8.76 0.69 4.73
C MET A 223 9.12 1.23 6.12
N ILE A 224 10.36 1.69 6.30
CA ILE A 224 10.82 2.29 7.56
C ILE A 224 10.17 3.67 7.77
N ALA A 225 10.09 4.48 6.72
CA ALA A 225 9.53 5.82 6.79
C ALA A 225 8.02 5.87 6.98
N LEU A 226 7.31 4.76 6.75
CA LEU A 226 5.91 4.61 7.15
C LEU A 226 5.71 4.73 8.67
N GLN A 227 6.77 4.61 9.46
CA GLN A 227 6.76 4.85 10.90
C GLN A 227 7.01 6.32 11.27
N LEU A 228 7.20 7.21 10.28
CA LEU A 228 7.42 8.65 10.42
C LEU A 228 6.20 9.45 9.95
N PRO A 229 6.08 10.73 10.36
CA PRO A 229 5.24 11.68 9.67
C PRO A 229 5.68 11.83 8.19
N PRO A 230 4.77 12.23 7.29
CA PRO A 230 5.07 12.33 5.87
C PRO A 230 6.00 13.52 5.55
N ASP A 231 7.32 13.31 5.67
CA ASP A 231 8.35 14.16 5.04
C ASP A 231 9.16 13.33 4.03
N SER A 232 9.06 13.69 2.75
CA SER A 232 9.76 13.01 1.66
C SER A 232 11.29 13.11 1.77
N LYS A 233 11.82 14.14 2.46
CA LYS A 233 13.26 14.36 2.57
C LYS A 233 13.98 13.31 3.43
N GLU A 234 13.28 12.71 4.38
CA GLU A 234 13.88 11.68 5.24
C GLU A 234 14.05 10.37 4.49
N VAL A 235 13.05 10.00 3.67
CA VAL A 235 13.12 8.84 2.78
C VAL A 235 14.30 8.96 1.82
N GLU A 236 14.45 10.12 1.16
CA GLU A 236 15.54 10.37 0.21
C GLU A 236 16.91 10.23 0.88
N ARG A 237 17.10 10.82 2.07
CA ARG A 237 18.35 10.70 2.85
C ARG A 237 18.65 9.26 3.24
N LEU A 238 17.65 8.50 3.69
CA LEU A 238 17.81 7.09 4.04
C LEU A 238 18.23 6.26 2.81
N ILE A 239 17.61 6.51 1.65
CA ILE A 239 17.97 5.85 0.40
C ILE A 239 19.43 6.15 0.03
N GLU A 240 19.82 7.43 0.03
CA GLU A 240 21.20 7.84 -0.27
C GLU A 240 22.21 7.18 0.67
N GLU A 241 21.94 7.21 1.98
CA GLU A 241 22.81 6.57 2.97
C GLU A 241 22.95 5.06 2.73
N MET A 242 21.85 4.37 2.46
CA MET A 242 21.86 2.92 2.19
C MET A 242 22.57 2.59 0.87
N LYS A 243 22.48 3.45 -0.15
CA LYS A 243 23.21 3.29 -1.42
C LYS A 243 24.72 3.50 -1.22
N GLU A 244 25.12 4.52 -0.47
CA GLU A 244 26.54 4.84 -0.24
C GLU A 244 27.24 3.84 0.69
N LYS A 245 26.61 3.52 1.83
CA LYS A 245 27.21 2.70 2.88
C LYS A 245 26.81 1.23 2.84
N GLY A 246 25.82 0.89 2.01
CA GLY A 246 25.17 -0.42 1.98
C GLY A 246 24.17 -0.60 3.12
N VAL A 247 23.28 -1.58 2.96
CA VAL A 247 22.36 -2.01 4.01
C VAL A 247 23.12 -2.80 5.08
N THR A 248 23.04 -2.36 6.33
CA THR A 248 23.65 -3.06 7.47
C THR A 248 22.71 -3.07 8.67
N VAL A 249 22.79 -4.11 9.51
CA VAL A 249 21.99 -4.20 10.76
C VAL A 249 22.28 -3.02 11.69
N MET A 250 23.55 -2.61 11.83
CA MET A 250 23.92 -1.46 12.66
C MET A 250 23.38 -0.15 12.08
N GLY A 251 23.49 0.05 10.76
CA GLY A 251 22.95 1.24 10.08
C GLY A 251 21.44 1.34 10.26
N LEU A 252 20.72 0.25 9.96
CA LEU A 252 19.26 0.21 10.15
C LEU A 252 18.87 0.45 11.61
N GLY A 253 19.57 -0.18 12.56
CA GLY A 253 19.31 0.02 13.99
C GLY A 253 19.50 1.46 14.45
N LYS A 254 20.50 2.18 13.91
CA LYS A 254 20.69 3.62 14.18
C LYS A 254 19.58 4.46 13.56
N ASN A 255 19.16 4.15 12.34
CA ASN A 255 18.12 4.90 11.64
C ASN A 255 16.77 4.75 12.36
N LEU A 256 16.41 3.55 12.81
CA LEU A 256 15.21 3.31 13.62
C LEU A 256 15.24 4.04 14.97
N GLU A 257 16.41 4.14 15.62
CA GLU A 257 16.56 4.91 16.86
C GLU A 257 16.39 6.41 16.62
N ALA A 258 17.02 6.95 15.58
CA ALA A 258 16.91 8.36 15.22
C ALA A 258 15.45 8.74 14.91
N ILE A 259 14.76 7.89 14.16
CA ILE A 259 13.33 8.01 13.85
C ILE A 259 12.49 8.06 15.12
N LYS A 260 12.72 7.12 16.04
CA LYS A 260 12.00 7.07 17.31
C LYS A 260 12.21 8.33 18.16
N LEU A 261 13.46 8.81 18.25
CA LEU A 261 13.79 10.01 19.01
C LEU A 261 13.11 11.25 18.44
N LYS A 262 13.14 11.41 17.11
CA LYS A 262 12.49 12.52 16.41
C LYS A 262 10.97 12.51 16.61
N GLY A 263 10.34 11.33 16.50
CA GLY A 263 8.90 11.20 16.75
C GLY A 263 8.50 11.53 18.20
N ILE A 264 9.38 11.26 19.18
CA ILE A 264 9.16 11.69 20.57
C ILE A 264 9.27 13.21 20.68
N GLU A 265 10.30 13.82 20.07
CA GLU A 265 10.51 15.27 20.09
C GLU A 265 9.32 16.02 19.47
N GLU A 266 8.91 15.66 18.26
CA GLU A 266 7.74 16.25 17.57
C GLU A 266 6.45 16.04 18.37
N GLY A 267 6.26 14.84 18.95
CA GLY A 267 5.10 14.56 19.80
C GLY A 267 5.08 15.40 21.09
N MET A 268 6.25 15.72 21.65
CA MET A 268 6.38 16.62 22.80
C MET A 268 6.08 18.08 22.40
N GLU A 269 6.57 18.52 21.24
CA GLU A 269 6.28 19.86 20.71
C GLU A 269 4.79 20.05 20.44
N GLU A 270 4.14 19.13 19.70
CA GLU A 270 2.70 19.17 19.46
C GLU A 270 1.89 19.14 20.77
N GLY A 271 2.31 18.30 21.72
CA GLY A 271 1.68 18.21 23.03
C GLY A 271 1.77 19.51 23.82
N MET A 272 2.93 20.17 23.76
CA MET A 272 3.16 21.46 24.41
C MET A 272 2.33 22.57 23.75
N GLU A 273 2.30 22.64 22.43
CA GLU A 273 1.51 23.62 21.68
C GLU A 273 0.01 23.49 22.01
N ARG A 274 -0.54 22.27 21.91
CA ARG A 274 -1.94 22.00 22.29
C ARG A 274 -2.21 22.34 23.76
N GLY A 275 -1.26 22.06 24.66
CA GLY A 275 -1.37 22.39 26.08
C GLY A 275 -1.43 23.90 26.32
N ILE A 276 -0.60 24.68 25.62
CA ILE A 276 -0.60 26.15 25.69
C ILE A 276 -1.91 26.70 25.13
N GLU A 277 -2.38 26.21 23.99
CA GLU A 277 -3.65 26.64 23.39
C GLU A 277 -4.84 26.36 24.33
N GLN A 278 -4.94 25.14 24.84
CA GLN A 278 -6.00 24.75 25.78
C GLN A 278 -5.93 25.57 27.07
N GLY A 279 -4.74 25.73 27.66
CA GLY A 279 -4.55 26.52 28.87
C GLY A 279 -4.91 28.00 28.68
N THR A 280 -4.55 28.58 27.52
CA THR A 280 -4.93 29.95 27.17
C THR A 280 -6.44 30.09 27.00
N MET A 281 -7.08 29.12 26.36
CA MET A 281 -8.53 29.13 26.14
C MET A 281 -9.31 29.00 27.45
N LEU A 282 -8.91 28.06 28.33
CA LEU A 282 -9.47 27.90 29.67
C LEU A 282 -9.25 29.15 30.55
N GLY A 283 -8.07 29.77 30.46
CA GLY A 283 -7.77 31.03 31.15
C GLY A 283 -8.72 32.15 30.71
N LYS A 284 -8.94 32.31 29.39
CA LYS A 284 -9.89 33.28 28.85
C LYS A 284 -11.32 32.99 29.29
N GLU A 285 -11.76 31.72 29.29
CA GLU A 285 -13.09 31.34 29.77
C GLU A 285 -13.27 31.65 31.26
N SER A 286 -12.28 31.36 32.10
CA SER A 286 -12.31 31.72 33.53
C SER A 286 -12.42 33.23 33.76
N VAL A 287 -11.68 34.04 32.99
CA VAL A 287 -11.81 35.51 33.02
C VAL A 287 -13.22 35.94 32.60
N ALA A 288 -13.77 35.38 31.53
CA ALA A 288 -15.12 35.68 31.08
C ALA A 288 -16.17 35.39 32.17
N ILE A 289 -16.08 34.21 32.81
CA ILE A 289 -16.97 33.78 33.91
C ILE A 289 -16.90 34.77 35.09
N ASN A 290 -15.70 35.18 35.49
CA ASN A 290 -15.52 36.14 36.58
C ASN A 290 -16.14 37.51 36.25
N LEU A 291 -15.96 38.01 35.03
CA LEU A 291 -16.54 39.28 34.59
C LEU A 291 -18.08 39.22 34.47
N ILE A 292 -18.64 38.07 34.08
CA ILE A 292 -20.09 37.81 34.11
C ILE A 292 -20.60 37.95 35.55
N GLY A 293 -19.92 37.31 36.51
CA GLY A 293 -20.27 37.38 37.94
C GLY A 293 -20.19 38.79 38.54
N MET A 294 -19.36 39.67 37.98
CA MET A 294 -19.26 41.08 38.34
C MET A 294 -20.34 41.97 37.69
N GLY A 295 -21.18 41.43 36.82
CA GLY A 295 -22.29 42.16 36.19
C GLY A 295 -21.89 43.03 35.00
N LEU A 296 -20.74 42.76 34.35
CA LEU A 296 -20.35 43.48 33.13
C LEU A 296 -21.24 43.09 31.94
N SER A 297 -21.35 44.00 30.96
CA SER A 297 -22.06 43.76 29.70
C SER A 297 -21.28 42.82 28.78
N ASP A 298 -22.00 42.08 27.94
CA ASP A 298 -21.39 41.08 27.04
C ASP A 298 -20.40 41.73 26.06
N SER A 299 -20.68 42.95 25.60
CA SER A 299 -19.77 43.72 24.74
C SER A 299 -18.44 44.07 25.44
N ALA A 300 -18.48 44.41 26.74
CA ALA A 300 -17.26 44.69 27.51
C ALA A 300 -16.44 43.41 27.78
N ILE A 301 -17.11 42.28 28.01
CA ILE A 301 -16.48 40.97 28.21
C ILE A 301 -15.86 40.47 26.90
N ALA A 302 -16.53 40.67 25.76
CA ALA A 302 -16.04 40.35 24.42
C ALA A 302 -14.74 41.10 24.13
N LEU A 303 -14.72 42.39 24.43
CA LEU A 303 -13.52 43.23 24.27
C LEU A 303 -12.35 42.75 25.14
N ALA A 304 -12.62 42.35 26.39
CA ALA A 304 -11.58 41.96 27.35
C ALA A 304 -10.99 40.56 27.10
N THR A 305 -11.81 39.62 26.60
CA THR A 305 -11.43 38.20 26.46
C THR A 305 -11.13 37.81 25.01
N GLY A 306 -11.62 38.60 24.05
CA GLY A 306 -11.55 38.32 22.62
C GLY A 306 -12.55 37.25 22.16
N PHE A 307 -13.52 36.86 23.00
CA PHE A 307 -14.61 35.97 22.60
C PHE A 307 -15.71 36.73 21.83
N SER A 308 -16.48 35.99 21.02
CA SER A 308 -17.70 36.53 20.42
C SER A 308 -18.79 36.69 21.48
N GLU A 309 -19.68 37.67 21.28
CA GLU A 309 -20.83 37.88 22.18
C GLU A 309 -21.70 36.61 22.29
N GLN A 310 -21.84 35.85 21.21
CA GLN A 310 -22.55 34.56 21.22
C GLN A 310 -21.90 33.51 22.17
N LYS A 311 -20.56 33.45 22.20
CA LYS A 311 -19.84 32.54 23.12
C LYS A 311 -19.99 33.00 24.58
N ILE A 312 -20.07 34.32 24.82
CA ILE A 312 -20.31 34.89 26.15
C ILE A 312 -21.73 34.62 26.63
N GLU A 313 -22.73 34.76 25.77
CA GLU A 313 -24.13 34.40 26.05
C GLU A 313 -24.26 32.91 26.41
N GLN A 314 -23.57 32.03 25.69
CA GLN A 314 -23.49 30.61 26.01
C GLN A 314 -22.89 30.35 27.41
N LEU A 315 -21.77 31.00 27.74
CA LEU A 315 -21.15 30.88 29.06
C LEU A 315 -22.07 31.42 30.16
N ARG A 316 -22.79 32.52 29.92
CA ARG A 316 -23.75 33.11 30.87
C ARG A 316 -24.92 32.17 31.17
N ASN A 317 -25.44 31.49 30.15
CA ASN A 317 -26.51 30.49 30.29
C ASN A 317 -26.06 29.19 30.98
N GLN A 318 -24.77 28.92 31.11
CA GLN A 318 -24.23 27.77 31.83
C GLN A 318 -24.04 28.02 33.33
N ILE A 319 -24.00 29.29 33.76
CA ILE A 319 -23.77 29.71 35.14
C ILE A 319 -25.09 29.92 35.91
N HIS A 320 -26.20 30.09 35.19
CA HIS A 320 -27.56 30.25 35.74
C HIS A 320 -28.36 28.94 35.71
#